data_AF-A0A085EYJ0-F1
#
_entry.id   AF-A0A085EYJ0-F1
#
_cell.length_a   1.000
_cell.length_b   1.000
_cell.length_c   1.000
_cell.angle_alpha   90.00
_cell.angle_beta   90.00
_cell.angle_gamma   90.00
#
_symmetry.space_group_name_H-M   'P 1'
#
loop_
_entity.id
_entity.type
_entity.pdbx_description
1 polymer ?
#
loop_
_entity_poly.entity_id
_entity_poly.type
_entity_poly.pdbx_seq_one_letter_code
_entity_poly.pdbx_strand_id
1 'polypeptide(L)'
;MPTPNKDVLQLRAEIAALAARMIAQDGADYDTARRKAARQVLGVDRPSPNLMPDNMQIEEQVRQYQALFGGPGQAARLSAMRKTALQVMDQLTDFRPYLTGAVLNGTAGEHDDIHLQLFADSAKEVEIYLLNRNVNIEISETPHFKGGRHDPVETVSFMWHKETIHAELYDFHDLRGALKPRADGRLQRVDAAGLRALMANDEGLLVKP
;
A
#
# COMPACT_ATOMS: atom_id res chain seq x y z
N MET A 1 5.18 -20.03 34.39
CA MET A 1 4.46 -18.75 34.19
C MET A 1 4.91 -18.18 32.86
N PRO A 2 4.02 -17.78 31.95
CA PRO A 2 4.45 -17.04 30.76
C PRO A 2 5.11 -15.74 31.23
N THR A 3 6.24 -15.41 30.61
CA THR A 3 6.95 -14.16 30.90
C THR A 3 6.09 -12.99 30.39
N PRO A 4 6.03 -11.85 31.10
CA PRO A 4 5.18 -10.71 30.73
C PRO A 4 5.39 -10.20 29.29
N ASN A 5 6.54 -10.49 28.68
CA ASN A 5 6.83 -10.18 27.28
C ASN A 5 6.05 -11.07 26.28
N LYS A 6 5.76 -12.32 26.63
CA LYS A 6 5.03 -13.27 25.77
C LYS A 6 3.55 -12.93 25.68
N ASP A 7 2.95 -12.49 26.79
CA ASP A 7 1.54 -12.08 26.83
C ASP A 7 1.31 -10.80 26.01
N VAL A 8 2.24 -9.85 26.07
CA VAL A 8 2.24 -8.64 25.23
C VAL A 8 2.32 -8.99 23.74
N LEU A 9 3.18 -9.94 23.37
CA LEU A 9 3.31 -10.38 21.98
C LEU A 9 2.03 -11.09 21.49
N GLN A 10 1.39 -11.90 22.34
CA GLN A 10 0.11 -12.55 22.00
C GLN A 10 -1.01 -11.54 21.80
N LEU A 11 -1.14 -10.55 22.70
CA LEU A 11 -2.14 -9.49 22.56
C LEU A 11 -1.94 -8.68 21.28
N ARG A 12 -0.69 -8.32 20.95
CA ARG A 12 -0.38 -7.65 19.68
C ARG A 12 -0.81 -8.47 18.46
N ALA A 13 -0.51 -9.77 18.47
CA ALA A 13 -0.87 -10.67 17.38
C ALA A 13 -2.40 -10.81 17.24
N GLU A 14 -3.13 -10.88 18.35
CA GLU A 14 -4.58 -10.94 18.36
C GLU A 14 -5.21 -9.66 17.81
N ILE A 15 -4.71 -8.49 18.22
CA ILE A 15 -5.13 -7.19 17.68
C ILE A 15 -4.84 -7.12 16.17
N ALA A 16 -3.66 -7.56 15.73
CA ALA A 16 -3.30 -7.57 14.31
C ALA A 16 -4.22 -8.48 13.49
N ALA A 17 -4.53 -9.68 13.99
CA ALA A 17 -5.42 -10.63 13.32
C ALA A 17 -6.86 -10.09 13.23
N LEU A 18 -7.35 -9.42 14.27
CA LEU A 18 -8.66 -8.80 14.28
C LEU A 18 -8.73 -7.59 13.34
N ALA A 19 -7.70 -6.73 13.35
CA ALA A 19 -7.60 -5.62 12.41
C ALA A 19 -7.56 -6.12 10.96
N ALA A 20 -6.82 -7.20 10.70
CA ALA A 20 -6.74 -7.81 9.38
C ALA A 20 -8.09 -8.28 8.85
N ARG A 21 -8.96 -8.84 9.72
CA ARG A 21 -10.33 -9.20 9.34
C ARG A 21 -11.15 -7.97 8.93
N MET A 22 -11.08 -6.90 9.71
CA MET A 22 -11.80 -5.66 9.41
C MET A 22 -11.32 -5.03 8.08
N ILE A 23 -10.02 -5.08 7.80
CA ILE A 23 -9.47 -4.59 6.53
C ILE A 23 -9.94 -5.47 5.38
N ALA A 24 -9.78 -6.79 5.50
CA ALA A 24 -10.05 -7.72 4.41
C ALA A 24 -11.55 -7.91 4.12
N GLN A 25 -12.42 -7.80 5.13
CA GLN A 25 -13.87 -7.98 4.96
C GLN A 25 -14.60 -6.65 4.79
N ASP A 26 -14.28 -5.64 5.60
CA ASP A 26 -15.06 -4.40 5.67
C ASP A 26 -14.40 -3.23 4.92
N GLY A 27 -13.21 -3.44 4.33
CA GLY A 27 -12.45 -2.39 3.65
C GLY A 27 -12.02 -1.25 4.58
N ALA A 28 -11.91 -1.51 5.89
CA ALA A 28 -11.53 -0.48 6.85
C ALA A 28 -10.10 0.00 6.61
N ASP A 29 -9.84 1.30 6.76
CA ASP A 29 -8.48 1.81 6.75
C ASP A 29 -7.66 1.25 7.91
N TYR A 30 -6.34 1.13 7.71
CA TYR A 30 -5.42 0.52 8.68
C TYR A 30 -5.50 1.17 10.07
N ASP A 31 -5.63 2.49 10.15
CA ASP A 31 -5.64 3.22 11.41
C ASP A 31 -6.93 3.01 12.18
N THR A 32 -8.07 3.01 11.49
CA THR A 32 -9.39 2.73 12.06
C THR A 32 -9.50 1.27 12.47
N ALA A 33 -9.06 0.33 11.62
CA ALA A 33 -9.06 -1.10 11.93
C ALA A 33 -8.19 -1.40 13.15
N ARG A 34 -6.97 -0.84 13.21
CA ARG A 34 -6.05 -0.97 14.34
C ARG A 34 -6.65 -0.42 15.64
N ARG A 35 -7.25 0.78 15.61
CA ARG A 35 -7.88 1.37 16.80
C ARG A 35 -9.10 0.58 17.26
N LYS A 36 -9.98 0.15 16.34
CA LYS A 36 -11.17 -0.65 16.67
C LYS A 36 -10.78 -2.02 17.22
N ALA A 37 -9.83 -2.71 16.59
CA ALA A 37 -9.34 -4.00 17.06
C ALA A 37 -8.72 -3.90 18.46
N ALA A 38 -7.89 -2.89 18.70
CA ALA A 38 -7.28 -2.69 20.02
C ALA A 38 -8.33 -2.41 21.10
N ARG A 39 -9.37 -1.61 20.79
CA ARG A 39 -10.48 -1.37 21.72
C ARG A 39 -11.24 -2.67 22.03
N GLN A 40 -11.49 -3.53 21.04
CA GLN A 40 -12.21 -4.79 21.22
C GLN A 40 -11.41 -5.81 22.05
N VAL A 41 -10.10 -5.92 21.83
CA VAL A 41 -9.24 -6.89 22.55
C VAL A 41 -8.89 -6.40 23.95
N LEU A 42 -8.54 -5.12 24.10
CA LEU A 42 -8.02 -4.58 25.37
C LEU A 42 -9.09 -3.93 26.25
N GLY A 43 -10.27 -3.63 25.69
CA GLY A 43 -11.36 -2.98 26.42
C GLY A 43 -11.07 -1.53 26.84
N VAL A 44 -10.04 -0.89 26.26
CA VAL A 44 -9.62 0.49 26.60
C VAL A 44 -9.60 1.39 25.39
N ASP A 45 -9.91 2.67 25.59
CA ASP A 45 -9.89 3.67 24.52
C ASP A 45 -8.50 4.16 24.11
N ARG A 46 -7.53 4.07 25.02
CA ARG A 46 -6.13 4.48 24.79
C ARG A 46 -5.17 3.36 25.20
N PRO A 47 -4.96 2.37 24.31
CA PRO A 47 -3.96 1.33 24.52
C PRO A 47 -2.56 1.90 24.70
N SER A 48 -1.74 1.23 25.51
CA SER A 48 -0.31 1.55 25.55
C SER A 48 0.34 1.27 24.18
N PRO A 49 1.27 2.14 23.70
CA PRO A 49 1.90 1.95 22.39
C PRO A 49 2.62 0.59 22.24
N ASN A 50 3.12 0.04 23.34
CA ASN A 50 3.75 -1.28 23.37
C ASN A 50 2.75 -2.45 23.27
N LEU A 51 1.44 -2.23 23.18
CA LEU A 51 0.44 -3.26 22.93
C LEU A 51 -0.12 -3.16 21.51
N MET A 52 0.23 -2.09 20.79
CA MET A 52 -0.28 -1.85 19.44
C MET A 52 0.60 -2.57 18.41
N PRO A 53 0.00 -3.26 17.44
CA PRO A 53 0.75 -3.76 16.30
C PRO A 53 1.20 -2.60 15.41
N ASP A 54 2.36 -2.78 14.79
CA ASP A 54 2.80 -1.90 13.71
C ASP A 54 2.07 -2.23 12.39
N ASN A 55 2.24 -1.37 11.38
CA ASN A 55 1.57 -1.57 10.10
C ASN A 55 2.02 -2.87 9.40
N MET A 56 3.29 -3.27 9.58
CA MET A 56 3.82 -4.48 8.95
C MET A 56 3.17 -5.74 9.53
N GLN A 57 2.96 -5.79 10.85
CA GLN A 57 2.28 -6.89 11.51
C GLN A 57 0.83 -7.02 11.02
N ILE A 58 0.14 -5.89 10.83
CA ILE A 58 -1.22 -5.88 10.28
C ILE A 58 -1.22 -6.33 8.82
N GLU A 59 -0.35 -5.77 7.98
CA GLU A 59 -0.22 -6.14 6.56
C GLU A 59 0.03 -7.65 6.37
N GLU A 60 0.89 -8.24 7.20
CA GLU A 60 1.17 -9.67 7.16
C GLU A 60 -0.06 -10.50 7.57
N GLN A 61 -0.80 -10.08 8.60
CA GLN A 61 -2.04 -10.74 8.98
C GLN A 61 -3.13 -10.60 7.91
N VAL A 62 -3.24 -9.45 7.23
CA VAL A 62 -4.18 -9.24 6.11
C VAL A 62 -3.86 -10.22 4.99
N ARG A 63 -2.58 -10.32 4.60
CA ARG A 63 -2.15 -11.26 3.57
C ARG A 63 -2.45 -12.71 3.94
N GLN A 64 -2.14 -13.13 5.17
CA GLN A 64 -2.42 -14.49 5.64
C GLN A 64 -3.92 -14.77 5.64
N TYR A 65 -4.72 -13.80 6.10
CA TYR A 65 -6.17 -13.89 6.08
C TYR A 65 -6.70 -14.05 4.65
N GLN A 66 -6.24 -13.21 3.72
CA GLN A 66 -6.63 -13.29 2.31
C GLN A 66 -6.12 -14.57 1.62
N ALA A 67 -4.97 -15.12 2.01
CA ALA A 67 -4.52 -16.40 1.47
C ALA A 67 -5.39 -17.58 1.94
N LEU A 68 -5.94 -17.50 3.17
CA LEU A 68 -6.78 -18.55 3.76
C LEU A 68 -8.26 -18.43 3.36
N PHE A 69 -8.76 -17.21 3.22
CA PHE A 69 -10.18 -16.92 3.05
C PHE A 69 -10.50 -16.13 1.77
N GLY A 70 -9.48 -15.60 1.09
CA GLY A 70 -9.63 -14.91 -0.18
C GLY A 70 -9.88 -15.91 -1.29
N GLY A 71 -11.07 -15.85 -1.88
CA GLY A 71 -11.43 -16.69 -3.01
C GLY A 71 -10.67 -16.32 -4.29
N PRO A 72 -10.84 -17.10 -5.36
CA PRO A 72 -10.19 -16.86 -6.66
C PRO A 72 -10.43 -15.45 -7.24
N GLY A 73 -11.57 -14.83 -6.92
CA GLY A 73 -11.90 -13.46 -7.34
C GLY A 73 -10.91 -12.42 -6.82
N GLN A 74 -10.39 -12.59 -5.60
CA GLN A 74 -9.44 -11.65 -5.02
C GLN A 74 -8.07 -11.71 -5.73
N ALA A 75 -7.57 -12.91 -5.99
CA ALA A 75 -6.32 -13.07 -6.73
C ALA A 75 -6.43 -12.50 -8.16
N ALA A 76 -7.57 -12.73 -8.83
CA ALA A 76 -7.84 -12.15 -10.14
C ALA A 76 -7.92 -10.61 -10.10
N ARG A 77 -8.58 -10.04 -9.08
CA ARG A 77 -8.66 -8.59 -8.85
C ARG A 77 -7.28 -7.97 -8.67
N LEU A 78 -6.46 -8.53 -7.78
CA LEU A 78 -5.09 -8.05 -7.55
C LEU A 78 -4.25 -8.12 -8.83
N SER A 79 -4.36 -9.21 -9.60
CA SER A 79 -3.69 -9.34 -10.89
C SER A 79 -4.13 -8.24 -11.88
N ALA A 80 -5.44 -7.96 -11.95
CA ALA A 80 -5.97 -6.88 -12.78
C ALA A 80 -5.46 -5.50 -12.34
N MET A 81 -5.46 -5.20 -11.04
CA MET A 81 -4.94 -3.93 -10.52
C MET A 81 -3.46 -3.75 -10.82
N ARG A 82 -2.65 -4.81 -10.70
CA ARG A 82 -1.22 -4.76 -11.05
C ARG A 82 -0.99 -4.56 -12.55
N LYS A 83 -1.81 -5.16 -13.41
CA LYS A 83 -1.78 -4.89 -14.86
C LYS A 83 -2.11 -3.43 -15.16
N THR A 84 -3.16 -2.89 -14.53
CA THR A 84 -3.51 -1.47 -14.66
C THR A 84 -2.40 -0.55 -14.16
N ALA A 85 -1.84 -0.83 -12.98
CA ALA A 85 -0.72 -0.07 -12.45
C ALA A 85 0.46 -0.06 -13.42
N LEU A 86 0.83 -1.22 -13.97
CA LEU A 86 1.92 -1.32 -14.94
C LEU A 86 1.65 -0.49 -16.21
N GLN A 87 0.42 -0.50 -16.74
CA GLN A 87 0.06 0.32 -17.89
C GLN A 87 0.24 1.81 -17.60
N VAL A 88 -0.22 2.28 -16.44
CA VAL A 88 -0.08 3.68 -16.04
C VAL A 88 1.40 4.04 -15.83
N MET A 89 2.17 3.16 -15.18
CA MET A 89 3.62 3.32 -15.03
C MET A 89 4.32 3.43 -16.39
N ASP A 90 3.94 2.61 -17.37
CA ASP A 90 4.53 2.69 -18.72
C ASP A 90 4.20 4.02 -19.42
N GLN A 91 2.98 4.57 -19.22
CA GLN A 91 2.59 5.88 -19.77
C GLN A 91 3.26 7.07 -19.05
N LEU A 92 3.77 6.87 -17.84
CA LEU A 92 4.41 7.89 -17.01
C LEU A 92 5.91 7.63 -16.83
N THR A 93 6.52 6.85 -17.73
CA THR A 93 7.95 6.46 -17.67
C THR A 93 8.89 7.64 -17.46
N ASP A 94 8.61 8.78 -18.11
CA ASP A 94 9.41 10.01 -18.02
C ASP A 94 9.52 10.54 -16.58
N PHE A 95 8.53 10.22 -15.73
CA PHE A 95 8.46 10.64 -14.32
C PHE A 95 8.88 9.54 -13.34
N ARG A 96 9.60 8.51 -13.81
CA ARG A 96 10.21 7.45 -12.99
C ARG A 96 9.21 6.88 -11.95
N PRO A 97 8.15 6.19 -12.40
CA PRO A 97 7.06 5.80 -11.54
C PRO A 97 7.40 4.57 -10.70
N TYR A 98 6.95 4.59 -9.44
CA TYR A 98 7.06 3.47 -8.51
C TYR A 98 5.71 3.11 -7.93
N LEU A 99 5.36 1.82 -7.95
CA LEU A 99 4.17 1.30 -7.28
C LEU A 99 4.41 1.17 -5.78
N THR A 100 3.43 1.57 -4.97
CA THR A 100 3.43 1.43 -3.50
C THR A 100 2.09 0.88 -3.00
N GLY A 101 1.94 0.79 -1.68
CA GLY A 101 0.65 0.49 -1.04
C GLY A 101 0.16 -0.96 -1.21
N ALA A 102 -1.16 -1.13 -1.07
CA ALA A 102 -1.81 -2.43 -0.98
C ALA A 102 -1.60 -3.31 -2.23
N VAL A 103 -1.52 -2.71 -3.42
CA VAL A 103 -1.34 -3.43 -4.70
C VAL A 103 0.06 -4.04 -4.80
N LEU A 104 1.10 -3.30 -4.39
CA LEU A 104 2.45 -3.86 -4.26
C LEU A 104 2.46 -4.94 -3.18
N ASN A 105 1.94 -4.60 -2.01
CA ASN A 105 1.91 -5.49 -0.87
C ASN A 105 1.05 -6.73 -1.12
N GLY A 106 0.24 -6.80 -2.17
CA GLY A 106 -0.65 -7.93 -2.43
C GLY A 106 -1.75 -8.09 -1.39
N THR A 107 -2.11 -6.99 -0.72
CA THR A 107 -3.22 -6.93 0.23
C THR A 107 -4.45 -6.22 -0.34
N ALA A 108 -4.37 -5.73 -1.59
CA ALA A 108 -5.45 -5.00 -2.24
C ALA A 108 -6.73 -5.84 -2.40
N GLY A 109 -7.84 -5.28 -1.95
CA GLY A 109 -9.21 -5.79 -2.07
C GLY A 109 -10.04 -4.99 -3.07
N GLU A 110 -11.36 -5.04 -2.88
CA GLU A 110 -12.34 -4.41 -3.80
C GLU A 110 -12.32 -2.88 -3.74
N HIS A 111 -12.04 -2.31 -2.57
CA HIS A 111 -12.09 -0.88 -2.28
C HIS A 111 -10.71 -0.20 -2.25
N ASP A 112 -9.65 -0.93 -2.59
CA ASP A 112 -8.31 -0.36 -2.65
C ASP A 112 -8.08 0.33 -4.00
N ASP A 113 -7.38 1.46 -3.95
CA ASP A 113 -6.94 2.22 -5.12
C ASP A 113 -5.45 1.94 -5.44
N ILE A 114 -5.00 2.38 -6.61
CA ILE A 114 -3.60 2.21 -7.04
C ILE A 114 -2.81 3.44 -6.61
N HIS A 115 -1.80 3.23 -5.76
CA HIS A 115 -0.89 4.28 -5.32
C HIS A 115 0.44 4.21 -6.05
N LEU A 116 0.81 5.32 -6.68
CA LEU A 116 2.08 5.53 -7.35
C LEU A 116 2.84 6.68 -6.70
N GLN A 117 4.17 6.60 -6.79
CA GLN A 117 5.07 7.70 -6.50
C GLN A 117 5.84 8.04 -7.76
N LEU A 118 5.76 9.30 -8.17
CA LEU A 118 6.45 9.84 -9.33
C LEU A 118 7.61 10.71 -8.86
N PHE A 119 8.74 10.60 -9.52
CA PHE A 119 9.93 11.41 -9.26
C PHE A 119 10.22 12.24 -10.49
N ALA A 120 9.77 13.49 -10.48
CA ALA A 120 9.85 14.42 -11.59
C ALA A 120 10.73 15.62 -11.23
N ASP A 121 11.03 16.47 -12.21
CA ASP A 121 11.77 17.71 -11.97
C ASP A 121 10.87 18.76 -11.30
N SER A 122 9.56 18.69 -11.52
CA SER A 122 8.56 19.41 -10.73
C SER A 122 7.19 18.73 -10.78
N ALA A 123 6.37 18.94 -9.76
CA ALA A 123 4.98 18.45 -9.74
C ALA A 123 4.14 19.06 -10.89
N LYS A 124 4.36 20.35 -11.19
CA LYS A 124 3.65 21.06 -12.27
C LYS A 124 3.88 20.46 -13.65
N GLU A 125 5.07 19.93 -13.92
CA GLU A 125 5.34 19.24 -15.19
C GLU A 125 4.43 18.02 -15.37
N VAL A 126 4.23 17.23 -14.31
CA VAL A 126 3.36 16.05 -14.34
C VAL A 126 1.90 16.46 -14.53
N GLU A 127 1.44 17.47 -13.79
CA GLU A 127 0.08 18.02 -13.95
C GLU A 127 -0.17 18.47 -15.40
N ILE A 128 0.74 19.26 -15.97
CA ILE A 128 0.66 19.73 -17.36
C ILE A 128 0.67 18.54 -18.33
N TYR A 129 1.53 17.54 -18.10
CA TYR A 129 1.60 16.35 -18.94
C TYR A 129 0.27 15.58 -19.00
N LEU A 130 -0.40 15.43 -17.85
CA LEU A 130 -1.70 14.76 -17.73
C LEU A 130 -2.82 15.61 -18.37
N LEU A 131 -2.85 16.91 -18.08
CA LEU A 131 -3.84 17.83 -18.63
C LEU A 131 -3.75 17.94 -20.16
N ASN A 132 -2.54 17.99 -20.73
CA ASN A 132 -2.34 18.02 -22.18
C ASN A 132 -2.86 16.74 -22.88
N ARG A 133 -3.03 15.65 -22.14
CA ARG A 133 -3.64 14.40 -22.60
C ARG A 133 -5.14 14.32 -22.30
N ASN A 134 -5.74 15.42 -21.86
CA ASN A 134 -7.14 15.52 -21.44
C ASN A 134 -7.50 14.55 -20.30
N VAL A 135 -6.53 14.24 -19.42
CA VAL A 135 -6.82 13.49 -18.20
C VAL A 135 -7.45 14.43 -17.18
N ASN A 136 -8.63 14.08 -16.68
CA ASN A 136 -9.26 14.80 -15.58
C ASN A 136 -8.55 14.43 -14.27
N ILE A 137 -7.89 15.41 -13.65
CA ILE A 137 -7.11 15.22 -12.42
C ILE A 137 -7.72 16.01 -11.27
N GLU A 138 -7.68 15.43 -10.08
CA GLU A 138 -7.92 16.12 -8.81
C GLU A 138 -6.58 16.27 -8.07
N ILE A 139 -6.31 17.46 -7.55
CA ILE A 139 -5.06 17.77 -6.85
C ILE A 139 -5.35 17.82 -5.35
N SER A 140 -4.55 17.09 -4.58
CA SER A 140 -4.55 17.09 -3.12
C SER A 140 -3.11 17.09 -2.60
N GLU A 141 -2.93 17.04 -1.27
CA GLU A 141 -1.62 16.92 -0.64
C GLU A 141 -1.55 15.65 0.22
N THR A 142 -0.41 14.96 0.14
CA THR A 142 -0.10 13.78 0.94
C THR A 142 1.14 14.03 1.79
N PRO A 143 1.21 13.55 3.05
CA PRO A 143 2.42 13.63 3.86
C PRO A 143 3.62 13.00 3.16
N HIS A 144 4.77 13.67 3.22
CA HIS A 144 6.00 13.22 2.58
C HIS A 144 6.48 11.86 3.14
N PHE A 145 6.87 10.91 2.28
CA PHE A 145 7.30 9.57 2.74
C PHE A 145 8.54 9.60 3.67
N LYS A 146 9.38 10.64 3.57
CA LYS A 146 10.54 10.85 4.48
C LYS A 146 10.14 11.32 5.89
N GLY A 147 8.85 11.56 6.13
CA GLY A 147 8.29 11.98 7.42
C GLY A 147 8.08 13.49 7.52
N GLY A 148 7.36 13.91 8.57
CA GLY A 148 6.85 15.29 8.74
C GLY A 148 7.87 16.39 9.00
N ARG A 149 9.17 16.14 8.75
CA ARG A 149 10.20 17.20 8.64
C ARG A 149 10.31 17.73 7.21
N HIS A 150 9.68 17.06 6.26
CA HIS A 150 9.59 17.46 4.87
C HIS A 150 8.17 17.97 4.60
N ASP A 151 8.06 18.96 3.71
CA ASP A 151 6.77 19.51 3.30
C ASP A 151 5.92 18.43 2.61
N PRO A 152 4.58 18.45 2.77
CA PRO A 152 3.68 17.59 2.01
C PRO A 152 3.92 17.70 0.51
N VAL A 153 3.59 16.64 -0.22
CA VAL A 153 3.70 16.58 -1.68
C VAL A 153 2.35 16.66 -2.34
N GLU A 154 2.29 17.32 -3.50
CA GLU A 154 1.11 17.29 -4.36
C GLU A 154 0.82 15.85 -4.79
N THR A 155 -0.46 15.50 -4.82
CA THR A 155 -0.95 14.19 -5.26
C THR A 155 -2.00 14.42 -6.33
N VAL A 156 -1.78 13.87 -7.51
CA VAL A 156 -2.76 13.90 -8.60
C VAL A 156 -3.54 12.60 -8.60
N SER A 157 -4.86 12.75 -8.53
CA SER A 157 -5.81 11.63 -8.51
C SER A 157 -6.60 11.61 -9.81
N PHE A 158 -6.65 10.47 -10.48
CA PHE A 158 -7.37 10.34 -11.75
C PHE A 158 -7.85 8.92 -11.97
N MET A 159 -8.89 8.78 -12.81
CA MET A 159 -9.44 7.48 -13.17
C MET A 159 -8.69 6.91 -14.38
N TRP A 160 -8.27 5.65 -14.30
CA TRP A 160 -7.73 4.90 -15.42
C TRP A 160 -8.55 3.62 -15.61
N HIS A 161 -9.33 3.57 -16.69
CA HIS A 161 -10.36 2.56 -16.90
C HIS A 161 -11.38 2.50 -15.75
N LYS A 162 -11.26 1.53 -14.84
CA LYS A 162 -12.15 1.33 -13.69
C LYS A 162 -11.42 1.49 -12.34
N GLU A 163 -10.16 1.92 -12.38
CA GLU A 163 -9.31 2.10 -11.20
C GLU A 163 -9.07 3.57 -10.93
N THR A 164 -9.08 3.97 -9.66
CA THR A 164 -8.53 5.26 -9.25
C THR A 164 -7.03 5.12 -9.08
N ILE A 165 -6.29 6.06 -9.64
CA ILE A 165 -4.85 6.19 -9.47
C ILE A 165 -4.60 7.42 -8.60
N HIS A 166 -3.82 7.26 -7.54
CA HIS A 166 -3.24 8.35 -6.76
C HIS A 166 -1.74 8.39 -7.03
N ALA A 167 -1.27 9.44 -7.67
CA ALA A 167 0.16 9.64 -7.95
C ALA A 167 0.71 10.78 -7.10
N GLU A 168 1.50 10.43 -6.09
CA GLU A 168 2.25 11.37 -5.26
C GLU A 168 3.46 11.91 -6.02
N LEU A 169 3.65 13.22 -6.04
CA LEU A 169 4.62 13.91 -6.88
C LEU A 169 5.83 14.38 -6.06
N TYR A 170 6.95 13.69 -6.22
CA TYR A 170 8.20 13.98 -5.52
C TYR A 170 9.24 14.63 -6.44
N ASP A 171 10.13 15.42 -5.83
CA ASP A 171 11.31 15.93 -6.52
C ASP A 171 12.29 14.79 -6.83
N PHE A 172 13.02 14.88 -7.94
CA PHE A 172 14.03 13.91 -8.31
C PHE A 172 15.04 13.60 -7.20
N HIS A 173 15.45 14.61 -6.42
CA HIS A 173 16.39 14.45 -5.32
C HIS A 173 15.82 13.61 -4.18
N ASP A 174 14.50 13.46 -4.09
CA ASP A 174 13.87 12.60 -3.10
C ASP A 174 14.07 11.12 -3.36
N LEU A 175 14.41 10.72 -4.59
CA LEU A 175 14.74 9.35 -4.93
C LEU A 175 15.95 8.84 -4.14
N ARG A 176 16.85 9.74 -3.72
CA ARG A 176 18.00 9.39 -2.88
C ARG A 176 17.53 8.89 -1.52
N GLY A 177 17.67 7.58 -1.30
CA GLY A 177 17.26 6.89 -0.08
C GLY A 177 15.83 6.35 -0.09
N ALA A 178 15.04 6.67 -1.13
CA ALA A 178 13.68 6.15 -1.34
C ALA A 178 13.65 4.64 -1.59
N LEU A 179 14.68 4.10 -2.25
CA LEU A 179 14.78 2.69 -2.65
C LEU A 179 15.30 1.77 -1.53
N LYS A 180 15.42 2.27 -0.30
CA LYS A 180 15.85 1.42 0.81
C LYS A 180 14.77 0.38 1.12
N PRO A 181 15.12 -0.91 1.20
CA PRO A 181 14.18 -1.94 1.64
C PRO A 181 13.69 -1.62 3.07
N ARG A 182 12.50 -2.09 3.39
CA ARG A 182 11.94 -2.03 4.75
C ARG A 182 12.82 -2.83 5.72
N ALA A 183 12.60 -2.64 7.01
CA ALA A 183 13.31 -3.36 8.08
C ALA A 183 13.15 -4.89 7.98
N ASP A 184 12.10 -5.38 7.33
CA ASP A 184 11.81 -6.79 7.07
C ASP A 184 12.38 -7.32 5.73
N GLY A 185 13.13 -6.49 4.99
CA GLY A 185 13.68 -6.82 3.68
C GLY A 185 12.68 -6.70 2.52
N ARG A 186 11.41 -6.35 2.76
CA ARG A 186 10.42 -6.11 1.71
C ARG A 186 10.66 -4.79 1.01
N LEU A 187 10.25 -4.70 -0.25
CA LEU A 187 10.35 -3.49 -1.03
C LEU A 187 9.25 -2.52 -0.60
N GLN A 188 9.62 -1.28 -0.28
CA GLN A 188 8.66 -0.21 -0.01
C GLN A 188 7.94 0.26 -1.27
N ARG A 189 8.64 0.11 -2.39
CA ARG A 189 8.24 0.59 -3.70
C ARG A 189 8.96 -0.23 -4.77
N VAL A 190 8.34 -0.41 -5.92
CA VAL A 190 8.93 -1.12 -7.07
C VAL A 190 8.74 -0.31 -8.35
N ASP A 191 9.74 -0.32 -9.21
CA ASP A 191 9.61 0.22 -10.56
C ASP A 191 8.83 -0.74 -11.46
N ALA A 192 8.61 -0.35 -12.71
CA ALA A 192 7.85 -1.16 -13.68
C ALA A 192 8.52 -2.53 -13.93
N ALA A 193 9.86 -2.59 -13.92
CA ALA A 193 10.59 -3.85 -14.06
C ALA A 193 10.37 -4.78 -12.86
N GLY A 194 10.46 -4.25 -11.64
CA GLY A 194 10.18 -4.97 -10.41
C GLY A 194 8.73 -5.46 -10.33
N LEU A 195 7.76 -4.65 -10.78
CA LEU A 195 6.37 -5.07 -10.86
C LEU A 195 6.16 -6.22 -11.86
N ARG A 196 6.77 -6.15 -13.04
CA ARG A 196 6.73 -7.26 -14.03
C ARG A 196 7.29 -8.55 -13.44
N ALA A 197 8.43 -8.48 -12.75
CA ALA A 197 9.04 -9.64 -12.09
C ALA A 197 8.12 -10.22 -11.00
N LEU A 198 7.49 -9.36 -10.19
CA LEU A 198 6.52 -9.78 -9.18
C LEU A 198 5.32 -10.50 -9.80
N MET A 199 4.75 -9.95 -10.87
CA MET A 199 3.60 -10.56 -11.56
C MET A 199 3.94 -11.93 -12.17
N ALA A 200 5.14 -12.08 -12.74
CA ALA A 200 5.60 -13.36 -13.29
C ALA A 200 5.77 -14.43 -12.21
N ASN A 201 6.24 -14.06 -11.01
CA ASN A 201 6.39 -14.98 -9.89
C ASN A 201 5.03 -15.47 -9.37
N ASP A 202 4.03 -14.59 -9.30
CA ASP A 202 2.70 -14.93 -8.82
C ASP A 202 1.95 -15.84 -9.80
N GLU A 203 2.09 -15.61 -11.11
CA GLU A 203 1.57 -16.54 -12.14
C GLU A 203 2.24 -17.91 -12.03
N GLY A 204 3.52 -17.97 -11.67
CA GLY A 204 4.24 -19.23 -11.43
C GLY A 204 3.79 -20.00 -10.19
N LEU A 205 3.24 -19.34 -9.16
CA LEU A 205 2.68 -20.01 -7.97
C LEU A 205 1.29 -20.60 -8.22
N LEU A 206 0.49 -20.01 -9.12
CA LEU A 206 -0.87 -20.46 -9.44
C LEU A 206 -0.92 -21.70 -10.35
N VAL A 207 0.22 -22.10 -10.93
CA VAL A 207 0.31 -23.21 -11.91
C VAL A 207 0.88 -24.51 -11.29
N LYS A 208 1.18 -24.54 -9.99
CA LYS A 208 1.62 -25.79 -9.34
C LYS A 208 0.42 -26.71 -9.04
N PRO A 209 0.39 -27.93 -9.62
CA PRO A 209 -0.67 -28.90 -9.40
C PRO A 209 -0.63 -29.53 -8.00
#